data_AF-V5HKP5-F1
#
_entry.id   AF-V5HKP5-F1
#
_cell.length_a   1.000
_cell.length_b   1.000
_cell.length_c   1.000
_cell.angle_alpha   90.00
_cell.angle_beta   90.00
_cell.angle_gamma   90.00
#
_symmetry.space_group_name_H-M   'P 1'
#
loop_
_entity.id
_entity.type
_entity.pdbx_description
1 polymer ?
#
loop_
_entity_poly.entity_id
_entity_poly.type
_entity_poly.pdbx_seq_one_letter_code
_entity_poly.pdbx_strand_id
1 'polypeptide(L)'
;PSNLSMPVRANFTSLFEYFGCSTQVHPRVSCRFLCLVLSESDALEELTRRIPNLETRLVQSWLRCCVAIVPPCDQMTRLSGMVLELKELNQLLLGTLTRPDGGESHDVFVTRLFTSVAEASDILSDVGDTAGTTRLQQTLALYLQDFVVTVAGVLKSSSATSAALQNVYTICGQLFKHCSTLLYTKGLSGCLLPQLLDCLVVPSVVHAKKPLSQAQLMALKHHLPQFLDGLLSFRIRLDPYLLRRVKDIITHYLSLFSLTQSAIYNTGPHPLLVVLDTGAGSRASQKRELYVSLLLDCICDNFIPKKGVAHAHFGQGIRFIQEVVKRVKPTQNEYSSIIKALLPALFENLLNSSTDAKLCRELVTQILRDSKDKLGAGEHESLVEALSSFVGRNLAWSTSGVFRLLHDVATLHPRLVADAMSKVTVAAQDVERKRGGGSDAAIRKNLSDLLSHIEKCRSAIGKM
;
A
#
# COMPACT_ATOMS: atom_id res chain seq x y z
N PRO A 1 -24.43 -11.37 -41.73
CA PRO A 1 -23.59 -11.15 -42.94
C PRO A 1 -22.70 -9.93 -42.74
N SER A 2 -21.54 -10.13 -42.10
CA SER A 2 -20.50 -9.11 -41.97
C SER A 2 -19.50 -9.28 -43.11
N ASN A 3 -19.24 -8.19 -43.83
CA ASN A 3 -18.31 -8.13 -44.94
C ASN A 3 -16.88 -8.44 -44.47
N LEU A 4 -16.51 -9.72 -44.51
CA LEU A 4 -15.13 -10.18 -44.62
C LEU A 4 -14.64 -9.91 -46.04
N SER A 5 -14.53 -8.64 -46.42
CA SER A 5 -13.65 -8.28 -47.52
C SER A 5 -12.23 -8.34 -46.96
N MET A 6 -11.52 -9.43 -47.25
CA MET A 6 -10.06 -9.49 -47.16
C MET A 6 -9.48 -9.18 -48.54
N PRO A 7 -9.18 -7.92 -48.92
CA PRO A 7 -8.52 -7.64 -50.17
C PRO A 7 -7.03 -7.33 -49.93
N VAL A 8 -6.24 -8.33 -49.54
CA VAL A 8 -4.78 -8.32 -49.68
C VAL A 8 -4.37 -9.78 -49.88
N ARG A 9 -3.46 -10.07 -50.83
CA ARG A 9 -2.85 -11.41 -50.96
C ARG A 9 -2.34 -11.82 -49.57
N ALA A 10 -3.02 -12.77 -48.91
CA ALA A 10 -2.66 -13.24 -47.58
C ALA A 10 -1.31 -13.96 -47.68
N ASN A 11 -0.24 -13.22 -47.37
CA ASN A 11 1.10 -13.78 -47.22
C ASN A 11 1.32 -14.12 -45.74
N PHE A 12 2.32 -14.95 -45.47
CA PHE A 12 2.59 -15.45 -44.12
C PHE A 12 2.73 -14.31 -43.08
N THR A 13 3.38 -13.21 -43.44
CA THR A 13 3.51 -12.01 -42.60
C THR A 13 2.16 -11.41 -42.23
N SER A 14 1.26 -11.19 -43.21
CA SER A 14 -0.08 -10.64 -42.95
C SER A 14 -0.95 -11.56 -42.09
N LEU A 15 -0.79 -12.88 -42.22
CA LEU A 15 -1.47 -13.85 -41.37
C LEU A 15 -0.93 -13.80 -39.94
N PHE A 16 0.40 -13.66 -39.77
CA PHE A 16 1.00 -13.51 -38.47
C PHE A 16 0.57 -12.22 -37.76
N GLU A 17 0.59 -11.08 -38.45
CA GLU A 17 0.15 -9.81 -37.87
C GLU A 17 -1.33 -9.86 -37.44
N TYR A 18 -2.19 -10.50 -38.23
CA TYR A 18 -3.61 -10.63 -37.89
C TYR A 18 -3.85 -11.65 -36.78
N PHE A 19 -3.48 -12.92 -36.96
CA PHE A 19 -3.80 -13.97 -35.99
C PHE A 19 -2.92 -13.93 -34.73
N GLY A 20 -1.65 -13.57 -34.86
CA GLY A 20 -0.70 -13.49 -33.75
C GLY A 20 -0.85 -12.21 -32.94
N CYS A 21 -0.81 -11.05 -33.59
CA CYS A 21 -0.63 -9.76 -32.92
C CYS A 21 -1.90 -8.90 -32.80
N SER A 22 -2.91 -9.10 -33.64
CA SER A 22 -4.09 -8.23 -33.63
C SER A 22 -4.93 -8.35 -32.37
N THR A 23 -5.32 -7.21 -31.81
CA THR A 23 -6.26 -7.12 -30.69
C THR A 23 -7.68 -7.56 -31.07
N GLN A 24 -8.00 -7.62 -32.37
CA GLN A 24 -9.30 -8.06 -32.90
C GLN A 24 -9.50 -9.57 -32.82
N VAL A 25 -8.41 -10.34 -32.73
CA VAL A 25 -8.48 -11.80 -32.66
C VAL A 25 -8.64 -12.23 -31.21
N HIS A 26 -9.48 -13.25 -30.97
CA HIS A 26 -9.68 -13.78 -29.63
C HIS A 26 -8.36 -14.34 -29.07
N PRO A 27 -7.97 -14.02 -27.82
CA PRO A 27 -6.66 -14.41 -27.26
C PRO A 27 -6.35 -15.91 -27.35
N ARG A 28 -7.34 -16.79 -27.18
CA ARG A 28 -7.15 -18.25 -27.37
C ARG A 28 -6.75 -18.63 -28.79
N VAL A 29 -7.28 -17.94 -29.81
CA VAL A 29 -6.93 -18.18 -31.21
C VAL A 29 -5.51 -17.70 -31.46
N SER A 30 -5.14 -16.51 -30.97
CA SER A 30 -3.77 -16.01 -31.03
C SER A 30 -2.79 -16.95 -30.34
N CYS A 31 -3.11 -17.40 -29.12
CA CYS A 31 -2.28 -18.35 -28.38
C CYS A 31 -2.05 -19.64 -29.16
N ARG A 32 -3.10 -20.22 -29.75
CA ARG A 32 -2.99 -21.45 -30.55
C ARG A 32 -2.16 -21.22 -31.81
N PHE A 33 -2.41 -20.12 -32.53
CA PHE A 33 -1.69 -19.78 -33.74
C PHE A 33 -0.20 -19.56 -33.47
N LEU A 34 0.14 -18.76 -32.45
CA LEU A 34 1.53 -18.51 -32.05
C LEU A 34 2.23 -19.80 -31.62
N CYS A 35 1.55 -20.70 -30.92
CA CYS A 35 2.13 -21.99 -30.57
C CYS A 35 2.53 -22.83 -31.79
N LEU A 36 1.75 -22.78 -32.87
CA LEU A 36 2.09 -23.50 -34.11
C LEU A 36 3.26 -22.81 -34.82
N VAL A 37 3.20 -21.49 -34.97
CA VAL A 37 4.22 -20.72 -35.69
C VAL A 37 5.59 -20.78 -35.00
N LEU A 38 5.64 -20.62 -33.67
CA LEU A 38 6.89 -20.58 -32.91
C LEU A 38 7.54 -21.97 -32.75
N SER A 39 6.82 -23.04 -33.05
CA SER A 39 7.37 -24.40 -33.01
C SER A 39 8.13 -24.78 -34.28
N GLU A 40 7.95 -24.02 -35.36
CA GLU A 40 8.57 -24.26 -36.66
C GLU A 40 9.73 -23.27 -36.86
N SER A 41 10.96 -23.78 -36.89
CA SER A 41 12.18 -22.95 -37.01
C SER A 41 12.18 -22.07 -38.26
N ASP A 42 11.80 -22.65 -39.40
CA ASP A 42 11.81 -21.98 -40.71
C ASP A 42 10.81 -20.81 -40.73
N ALA A 43 9.67 -20.98 -40.05
CA ALA A 43 8.67 -19.94 -39.91
C ALA A 43 9.20 -18.77 -39.07
N LEU A 44 9.90 -19.07 -37.98
CA LEU A 44 10.49 -18.06 -37.11
C LEU A 44 11.62 -17.28 -37.82
N GLU A 45 12.47 -17.96 -38.58
CA GLU A 45 13.53 -17.31 -39.37
C GLU A 45 12.95 -16.34 -40.41
N GLU A 46 11.93 -16.77 -41.15
CA GLU A 46 11.31 -15.93 -42.17
C GLU A 46 10.56 -14.73 -41.57
N LEU A 47 9.92 -14.89 -40.40
CA LEU A 47 9.32 -13.77 -39.67
C LEU A 47 10.38 -12.81 -39.16
N THR A 48 11.50 -13.32 -38.63
CA THR A 48 12.61 -12.50 -38.12
C THR A 48 13.20 -11.61 -39.23
N ARG A 49 13.29 -12.14 -40.45
CA ARG A 49 13.78 -11.40 -41.62
C ARG A 49 12.81 -10.32 -42.10
N ARG A 50 11.49 -10.53 -41.96
CA ARG A 50 10.45 -9.66 -42.55
C ARG A 50 9.83 -8.67 -41.57
N ILE A 51 9.78 -9.00 -40.28
CA ILE A 51 9.08 -8.21 -39.26
C ILE A 51 10.11 -7.58 -38.33
N PRO A 52 10.29 -6.24 -38.37
CA PRO A 52 11.12 -5.57 -37.38
C PRO A 52 10.48 -5.68 -35.99
N ASN A 53 11.32 -5.84 -34.96
CA ASN A 53 10.90 -5.98 -33.56
C ASN A 53 9.94 -7.15 -33.34
N LEU A 54 10.16 -8.27 -34.03
CA LEU A 54 9.33 -9.47 -33.92
C LEU A 54 9.19 -9.93 -32.46
N GLU A 55 10.31 -10.04 -31.73
CA GLU A 55 10.30 -10.52 -30.35
C GLU A 55 9.49 -9.59 -29.44
N THR A 56 9.63 -8.26 -29.58
CA THR A 56 8.75 -7.29 -28.91
C THR A 56 7.26 -7.55 -29.18
N ARG A 57 6.87 -7.79 -30.43
CA ARG A 57 5.46 -8.09 -30.79
C ARG A 57 4.98 -9.42 -30.21
N LEU A 58 5.87 -10.42 -30.14
CA LEU A 58 5.56 -11.71 -29.52
C LEU A 58 5.32 -11.54 -28.02
N VAL A 59 6.14 -10.77 -27.31
CA VAL A 59 5.96 -10.45 -25.89
C VAL A 59 4.65 -9.71 -25.63
N GLN A 60 4.33 -8.69 -26.44
CA GLN A 60 3.06 -7.96 -26.36
C GLN A 60 1.86 -8.91 -26.51
N SER A 61 1.88 -9.77 -27.53
CA SER A 61 0.81 -10.74 -27.83
C SER A 61 0.68 -11.79 -26.73
N TRP A 62 1.80 -12.24 -26.17
CA TRP A 62 1.86 -13.17 -25.07
C TRP A 62 1.28 -12.58 -23.79
N LEU A 63 1.69 -11.37 -23.38
CA LEU A 63 1.15 -10.68 -22.21
C LEU A 63 -0.37 -10.47 -22.34
N ARG A 64 -0.85 -10.10 -23.54
CA ARG A 64 -2.28 -10.00 -23.84
C ARG A 64 -3.00 -11.33 -23.58
N CYS A 65 -2.40 -12.44 -24.01
CA CYS A 65 -2.96 -13.77 -23.81
C CYS A 65 -2.95 -14.18 -22.33
N CYS A 66 -1.86 -13.90 -21.58
CA CYS A 66 -1.79 -14.15 -20.15
C CYS A 66 -2.90 -13.44 -19.37
N VAL A 67 -3.21 -12.19 -19.71
CA VAL A 67 -4.28 -11.43 -19.05
C VAL A 67 -5.67 -12.05 -19.31
N ALA A 68 -5.92 -12.51 -20.53
CA ALA A 68 -7.24 -12.98 -20.94
C ALA A 68 -7.49 -14.48 -20.71
N ILE A 69 -6.45 -15.31 -20.68
CA ILE A 69 -6.54 -16.76 -20.51
C ILE A 69 -6.25 -17.13 -19.07
N VAL A 70 -7.28 -17.57 -18.36
CA VAL A 70 -7.21 -17.96 -16.95
C VAL A 70 -6.38 -19.25 -16.79
N PRO A 71 -5.42 -19.29 -15.84
CA PRO A 71 -4.69 -20.51 -15.47
C PRO A 71 -5.58 -21.59 -14.83
N PRO A 72 -5.23 -22.89 -14.98
CA PRO A 72 -4.15 -23.43 -15.82
C PRO A 72 -4.58 -23.60 -17.29
N CYS A 73 -3.64 -23.43 -18.23
CA CYS A 73 -3.88 -23.70 -19.65
C CYS A 73 -2.60 -24.20 -20.35
N ASP A 74 -2.56 -25.47 -20.76
CA ASP A 74 -1.36 -26.09 -21.34
C ASP A 74 -0.83 -25.37 -22.59
N GLN A 75 -1.74 -24.88 -23.46
CA GLN A 75 -1.34 -24.10 -24.63
C GLN A 75 -0.67 -22.78 -24.23
N MET A 76 -1.17 -22.15 -23.17
CA MET A 76 -0.60 -20.91 -22.66
C MET A 76 0.74 -21.18 -21.97
N THR A 77 0.86 -22.27 -21.21
CA THR A 77 2.15 -22.72 -20.62
C THR A 77 3.19 -22.96 -21.71
N ARG A 78 2.84 -23.66 -22.80
CA ARG A 78 3.72 -23.87 -23.95
C ARG A 78 4.15 -22.55 -24.59
N LEU A 79 3.20 -21.65 -24.83
CA LEU A 79 3.51 -20.33 -25.40
C LEU A 79 4.45 -19.53 -24.51
N SER A 80 4.18 -19.51 -23.20
CA SER A 80 5.05 -18.85 -22.23
C SER A 80 6.47 -19.42 -22.26
N GLY A 81 6.63 -20.74 -22.33
CA GLY A 81 7.94 -21.37 -22.48
C GLY A 81 8.71 -20.84 -23.69
N MET A 82 8.09 -20.83 -24.87
CA MET A 82 8.73 -20.35 -26.10
C MET A 82 9.06 -18.85 -26.04
N VAL A 83 8.21 -18.03 -25.44
CA VAL A 83 8.42 -16.58 -25.33
C VAL A 83 9.54 -16.25 -24.35
N LEU A 84 9.68 -16.99 -23.25
CA LEU A 84 10.77 -16.75 -22.28
C LEU A 84 12.15 -17.18 -22.82
N GLU A 85 12.22 -17.96 -23.89
CA GLU A 85 13.48 -18.35 -24.55
C GLU A 85 13.96 -17.35 -25.61
N LEU A 86 13.19 -16.28 -25.85
CA LEU A 86 13.55 -15.20 -26.77
C LEU A 86 14.89 -14.54 -26.40
N LYS A 87 15.72 -14.24 -27.41
CA LYS A 87 17.09 -13.74 -27.21
C LYS A 87 17.08 -12.30 -26.70
N GLU A 88 16.19 -11.47 -27.22
CA GLU A 88 15.98 -10.08 -26.80
C GLU A 88 15.65 -10.04 -25.30
N LEU A 89 14.77 -10.92 -24.83
CA LEU A 89 14.42 -11.00 -23.41
C LEU A 89 15.61 -11.41 -22.54
N ASN A 90 16.35 -12.45 -22.91
CA ASN A 90 17.51 -12.90 -22.13
C ASN A 90 18.62 -11.84 -22.07
N GLN A 91 18.85 -11.11 -23.16
CA GLN A 91 19.82 -10.01 -23.22
C GLN A 91 19.37 -8.81 -22.38
N LEU A 92 18.10 -8.40 -22.52
CA LEU A 92 17.51 -7.29 -21.77
C LEU A 92 17.55 -7.53 -20.25
N LEU A 93 17.31 -8.78 -19.85
CA LEU A 93 17.25 -9.19 -18.45
C LEU A 93 18.60 -9.64 -17.90
N LEU A 94 19.70 -9.46 -18.63
CA LEU A 94 21.05 -9.78 -18.17
C LEU A 94 21.22 -11.24 -17.69
N GLY A 95 20.43 -12.17 -18.25
CA GLY A 95 20.43 -13.57 -17.87
C GLY A 95 19.79 -13.89 -16.50
N THR A 96 19.07 -12.94 -15.86
CA THR A 96 18.33 -13.20 -14.61
C THR A 96 17.08 -14.06 -14.82
N LEU A 97 16.66 -14.26 -16.06
CA LEU A 97 15.49 -15.06 -16.40
C LEU A 97 15.80 -16.54 -16.20
N THR A 98 15.26 -17.12 -15.14
CA THR A 98 15.44 -18.55 -14.82
C THR A 98 14.46 -19.42 -15.58
N ARG A 99 14.93 -20.59 -16.01
CA ARG A 99 14.08 -21.59 -16.67
C ARG A 99 12.98 -22.10 -15.72
N PRO A 100 11.73 -22.20 -16.18
CA PRO A 100 10.63 -22.78 -15.42
C PRO A 100 10.91 -24.24 -15.08
N ASP A 101 10.47 -24.67 -13.90
CA ASP A 101 10.45 -26.08 -13.56
C ASP A 101 9.33 -26.77 -14.35
N GLY A 102 9.54 -28.04 -14.71
CA GLY A 102 8.53 -28.81 -15.43
C GLY A 102 7.23 -28.91 -14.61
N GLY A 103 6.12 -28.42 -15.17
CA GLY A 103 4.79 -28.52 -14.55
C GLY A 103 4.22 -27.23 -13.95
N GLU A 104 4.94 -26.10 -14.05
CA GLU A 104 4.43 -24.80 -13.61
C GLU A 104 3.31 -24.26 -14.52
N SER A 105 2.37 -23.52 -13.93
CA SER A 105 1.30 -22.84 -14.66
C SER A 105 1.75 -21.49 -15.19
N HIS A 106 1.09 -20.97 -16.23
CA HIS A 106 1.56 -19.81 -16.99
C HIS A 106 1.57 -18.48 -16.21
N ASP A 107 0.87 -18.38 -15.09
CA ASP A 107 0.93 -17.23 -14.16
C ASP A 107 2.29 -17.12 -13.46
N VAL A 108 2.95 -18.25 -13.21
CA VAL A 108 4.31 -18.29 -12.65
C VAL A 108 5.32 -17.67 -13.63
N PHE A 109 5.15 -17.91 -14.93
CA PHE A 109 6.03 -17.37 -15.98
C PHE A 109 5.94 -15.84 -16.05
N VAL A 110 4.74 -15.29 -15.92
CA VAL A 110 4.54 -13.82 -15.88
C VAL A 110 5.15 -13.23 -14.62
N THR A 111 4.99 -13.90 -13.48
CA THR A 111 5.63 -13.48 -12.22
C THR A 111 7.15 -13.50 -12.33
N ARG A 112 7.72 -14.53 -12.96
CA ARG A 112 9.16 -14.64 -13.22
C ARG A 112 9.66 -13.51 -14.12
N LEU A 113 8.96 -13.21 -15.22
CA LEU A 113 9.31 -12.06 -16.07
C LEU A 113 9.43 -10.77 -15.25
N PHE A 114 8.41 -10.43 -14.47
CA PHE A 114 8.42 -9.18 -13.70
C PHE A 114 9.49 -9.19 -12.60
N THR A 115 9.74 -10.32 -11.97
CA THR A 115 10.81 -10.47 -10.98
C THR A 115 12.19 -10.28 -11.63
N SER A 116 12.45 -10.93 -12.77
CA SER A 116 13.70 -10.78 -13.52
C SER A 116 13.91 -9.36 -14.06
N VAL A 117 12.85 -8.66 -14.46
CA VAL A 117 12.90 -7.22 -14.80
C VAL A 117 13.33 -6.38 -13.61
N ALA A 118 12.79 -6.66 -12.42
CA ALA A 118 13.16 -5.95 -11.20
C ALA A 118 14.62 -6.22 -10.82
N GLU A 119 15.06 -7.48 -10.88
CA GLU A 119 16.45 -7.87 -10.62
C GLU A 119 17.43 -7.22 -11.60
N ALA A 120 17.10 -7.19 -12.89
CA ALA A 120 17.91 -6.49 -13.89
C ALA A 120 17.99 -4.99 -13.60
N SER A 121 16.89 -4.36 -13.18
CA SER A 121 16.87 -2.95 -12.77
C SER A 121 17.74 -2.69 -11.54
N ASP A 122 17.73 -3.57 -10.55
CA ASP A 122 18.55 -3.47 -9.35
C ASP A 122 20.05 -3.60 -9.70
N ILE A 123 20.41 -4.58 -10.53
CA ILE A 123 21.79 -4.76 -11.03
C ILE A 123 22.28 -3.49 -11.74
N LEU A 124 21.49 -2.95 -12.67
CA LEU A 124 21.83 -1.74 -13.43
C LEU A 124 21.97 -0.52 -12.51
N SER A 125 21.11 -0.39 -11.49
CA SER A 125 21.19 0.67 -10.49
C SER A 125 22.44 0.54 -9.63
N ASP A 126 22.81 -0.66 -9.22
CA ASP A 126 23.97 -0.91 -8.34
C ASP A 126 25.30 -0.62 -9.06
N VAL A 127 25.39 -0.87 -10.37
CA VAL A 127 26.56 -0.51 -11.19
C VAL A 127 26.52 0.93 -11.73
N GLY A 128 25.41 1.66 -11.50
CA GLY A 128 25.24 3.03 -11.96
C GLY A 128 25.00 3.20 -13.48
N ASP A 129 24.57 2.16 -14.20
CA ASP A 129 24.27 2.22 -15.64
C ASP A 129 22.88 2.84 -15.90
N THR A 130 22.84 4.17 -15.84
CA THR A 130 21.63 4.95 -16.12
C THR A 130 21.09 4.75 -17.54
N ALA A 131 21.97 4.51 -18.52
CA ALA A 131 21.57 4.27 -19.91
C ALA A 131 20.90 2.90 -20.05
N GLY A 132 21.44 1.87 -19.39
CA GLY A 132 20.83 0.54 -19.27
C GLY A 132 19.46 0.60 -18.61
N THR A 133 19.33 1.28 -17.47
CA THR A 133 18.03 1.44 -16.78
C THR A 133 17.00 2.12 -17.68
N THR A 134 17.41 3.14 -18.43
CA THR A 134 16.53 3.84 -19.38
C THR A 134 16.09 2.91 -20.53
N ARG A 135 17.02 2.11 -21.09
CA ARG A 135 16.67 1.12 -22.13
C ARG A 135 15.72 0.05 -21.61
N LEU A 136 15.93 -0.44 -20.38
CA LEU A 136 15.04 -1.41 -19.73
C LEU A 136 13.64 -0.82 -19.56
N GLN A 137 13.55 0.41 -19.05
CA GLN A 137 12.29 1.13 -18.89
C GLN A 137 11.54 1.31 -20.21
N GLN A 138 12.24 1.75 -21.26
CA GLN A 138 11.64 1.96 -22.59
C GLN A 138 11.16 0.65 -23.21
N THR A 139 11.95 -0.42 -23.11
CA THR A 139 11.59 -1.73 -23.66
C THR A 139 10.41 -2.35 -22.91
N LEU A 140 10.37 -2.24 -21.58
CA LEU A 140 9.22 -2.66 -20.79
C LEU A 140 7.96 -1.88 -21.17
N ALA A 141 8.07 -0.57 -21.41
CA ALA A 141 6.95 0.25 -21.87
C ALA A 141 6.43 -0.20 -23.24
N LEU A 142 7.31 -0.61 -24.16
CA LEU A 142 6.92 -1.20 -25.45
C LEU A 142 6.19 -2.53 -25.25
N TYR A 143 6.69 -3.43 -24.40
CA TYR A 143 5.99 -4.68 -24.09
C TYR A 143 4.59 -4.47 -23.51
N LEU A 144 4.38 -3.36 -22.79
CA LEU A 144 3.12 -3.04 -22.12
C LEU A 144 2.23 -2.04 -22.87
N GLN A 145 2.53 -1.70 -24.13
CA GLN A 145 1.85 -0.64 -24.88
C GLN A 145 0.32 -0.79 -24.93
N ASP A 146 -0.20 -2.00 -25.19
CA ASP A 146 -1.65 -2.29 -25.26
C ASP A 146 -2.19 -2.96 -23.97
N PHE A 147 -1.37 -2.98 -22.91
CA PHE A 147 -1.66 -3.74 -21.70
C PHE A 147 -2.88 -3.18 -20.96
N VAL A 148 -2.97 -1.84 -20.83
CA VAL A 148 -4.12 -1.17 -20.17
C VAL A 148 -5.42 -1.46 -20.90
N VAL A 149 -5.40 -1.42 -22.23
CA VAL A 149 -6.59 -1.68 -23.06
C VAL A 149 -7.07 -3.12 -22.84
N THR A 150 -6.14 -4.07 -22.79
CA THR A 150 -6.43 -5.49 -22.53
C THR A 150 -7.04 -5.68 -21.14
N VAL A 151 -6.40 -5.12 -20.11
CA VAL A 151 -6.89 -5.16 -18.73
C VAL A 151 -8.29 -4.56 -18.61
N ALA A 152 -8.48 -3.35 -19.15
CA ALA A 152 -9.77 -2.66 -19.13
C ALA A 152 -10.85 -3.44 -19.90
N GLY A 153 -10.48 -4.13 -21.00
CA GLY A 153 -11.37 -4.98 -21.77
C GLY A 153 -11.93 -6.14 -20.94
N VAL A 154 -11.08 -6.82 -20.15
CA VAL A 154 -11.51 -7.90 -19.25
C VAL A 154 -12.38 -7.33 -18.11
N LEU A 155 -11.97 -6.22 -17.49
CA LEU A 155 -12.70 -5.63 -16.36
C LEU A 155 -14.10 -5.10 -16.72
N LYS A 156 -14.28 -4.63 -17.97
CA LYS A 156 -15.57 -4.10 -18.46
C LYS A 156 -16.47 -5.19 -19.05
N SER A 157 -15.95 -6.40 -19.28
CA SER A 157 -16.74 -7.47 -19.86
C SER A 157 -17.83 -7.94 -18.89
N SER A 158 -19.09 -7.84 -19.31
CA SER A 158 -20.24 -8.32 -18.53
C SER A 158 -20.22 -9.84 -18.28
N SER A 159 -19.45 -10.59 -19.07
CA SER A 159 -19.27 -12.04 -18.94
C SER A 159 -17.97 -12.42 -18.21
N ALA A 160 -17.22 -11.46 -17.66
CA ALA A 160 -16.01 -11.75 -16.91
C ALA A 160 -16.33 -12.62 -15.69
N THR A 161 -15.72 -13.80 -15.65
CA THR A 161 -15.83 -14.70 -14.50
C THR A 161 -14.99 -14.18 -13.33
N SER A 162 -15.32 -14.61 -12.11
CA SER A 162 -14.50 -14.29 -10.93
C SER A 162 -13.03 -14.70 -11.14
N ALA A 163 -12.79 -15.87 -11.76
CA ALA A 163 -11.44 -16.34 -12.05
C ALA A 163 -10.68 -15.45 -13.06
N ALA A 164 -11.38 -14.91 -14.07
CA ALA A 164 -10.79 -13.95 -15.01
C ALA A 164 -10.40 -12.64 -14.31
N LEU A 165 -11.26 -12.14 -13.41
CA LEU A 165 -10.95 -10.96 -12.61
C LEU A 165 -9.76 -11.21 -11.68
N GLN A 166 -9.74 -12.36 -10.99
CA GLN A 166 -8.60 -12.76 -10.14
C GLN A 166 -7.30 -12.77 -10.96
N ASN A 167 -7.28 -13.40 -12.13
CA ASN A 167 -6.11 -13.45 -13.00
C ASN A 167 -5.57 -12.06 -13.37
N VAL A 168 -6.46 -11.13 -13.74
CA VAL A 168 -6.08 -9.74 -14.03
C VAL A 168 -5.41 -9.08 -12.81
N TYR A 169 -6.02 -9.21 -11.63
CA TYR A 169 -5.48 -8.64 -10.39
C TYR A 169 -4.18 -9.31 -9.96
N THR A 170 -4.02 -10.62 -10.19
CA THR A 170 -2.76 -11.36 -9.95
C THR A 170 -1.64 -10.81 -10.81
N ILE A 171 -1.84 -10.76 -12.13
CA ILE A 171 -0.81 -10.27 -13.06
C ILE A 171 -0.46 -8.81 -12.76
N CYS A 172 -1.46 -7.94 -12.57
CA CYS A 172 -1.22 -6.53 -12.30
C CYS A 172 -0.60 -6.31 -10.91
N GLY A 173 -0.99 -7.09 -9.91
CA GLY A 173 -0.37 -7.06 -8.58
C GLY A 173 1.12 -7.37 -8.65
N GLN A 174 1.51 -8.44 -9.37
CA GLN A 174 2.93 -8.77 -9.58
C GLN A 174 3.68 -7.67 -10.35
N LEU A 175 3.07 -7.13 -11.41
CA LEU A 175 3.64 -6.02 -12.17
C LEU A 175 3.92 -4.80 -11.28
N PHE A 176 2.98 -4.43 -10.40
CA PHE A 176 3.18 -3.32 -9.45
C PHE A 176 4.26 -3.63 -8.44
N LYS A 177 4.20 -4.81 -7.82
CA LYS A 177 5.15 -5.21 -6.79
C LYS A 177 6.59 -5.13 -7.28
N HIS A 178 6.85 -5.65 -8.48
CA HIS A 178 8.21 -5.82 -8.98
C HIS A 178 8.67 -4.66 -9.88
N CYS A 179 7.80 -4.09 -10.70
CA CYS A 179 8.22 -3.16 -11.76
C CYS A 179 7.73 -1.72 -11.55
N SER A 180 7.02 -1.39 -10.46
CA SER A 180 6.37 -0.08 -10.30
C SER A 180 7.27 1.13 -10.58
N THR A 181 8.53 1.11 -10.11
CA THR A 181 9.52 2.19 -10.33
C THR A 181 9.86 2.44 -11.79
N LEU A 182 9.73 1.42 -12.64
CA LEU A 182 9.92 1.53 -14.10
C LEU A 182 8.67 2.07 -14.80
N LEU A 183 7.49 1.95 -14.19
CA LEU A 183 6.21 2.31 -14.80
C LEU A 183 5.79 3.76 -14.57
N TYR A 184 6.58 4.54 -13.82
CA TYR A 184 6.27 5.90 -13.43
C TYR A 184 7.49 6.80 -13.44
N THR A 185 7.36 7.93 -14.13
CA THR A 185 8.33 9.02 -14.08
C THR A 185 7.61 10.28 -13.61
N LYS A 186 8.07 10.87 -12.51
CA LYS A 186 7.45 12.07 -11.93
C LYS A 186 7.42 13.20 -12.97
N GLY A 187 6.24 13.78 -13.17
CA GLY A 187 6.01 14.89 -14.11
C GLY A 187 5.75 14.46 -15.56
N LEU A 188 5.91 13.17 -15.89
CA LEU A 188 5.56 12.66 -17.21
C LEU A 188 4.08 12.26 -17.26
N SER A 189 3.34 12.81 -18.21
CA SER A 189 1.95 12.41 -18.48
C SER A 189 1.90 11.08 -19.21
N GLY A 190 0.85 10.28 -18.97
CA GLY A 190 0.63 9.04 -19.71
C GLY A 190 1.45 7.84 -19.22
N CYS A 191 2.10 7.93 -18.06
CA CYS A 191 2.73 6.78 -17.42
C CYS A 191 1.73 5.63 -17.20
N LEU A 192 2.23 4.40 -17.27
CA LEU A 192 1.41 3.19 -17.16
C LEU A 192 0.85 3.02 -15.74
N LEU A 193 1.64 3.32 -14.72
CA LEU A 193 1.25 3.14 -13.31
C LEU A 193 -0.01 3.94 -12.94
N PRO A 194 -0.10 5.27 -13.21
CA PRO A 194 -1.34 6.03 -13.00
C PRO A 194 -2.57 5.43 -13.68
N GLN A 195 -2.44 5.00 -14.94
CA GLN A 195 -3.55 4.44 -15.73
C GLN A 195 -4.06 3.13 -15.12
N LEU A 196 -3.15 2.24 -14.71
CA LEU A 196 -3.51 0.98 -14.07
C LEU A 196 -4.10 1.20 -12.67
N LEU A 197 -3.56 2.16 -11.88
CA LEU A 197 -4.14 2.52 -10.58
C LEU A 197 -5.59 2.98 -10.72
N ASP A 198 -5.86 3.90 -11.66
CA ASP A 198 -7.21 4.41 -11.90
C ASP A 198 -8.16 3.32 -12.41
N CYS A 199 -7.65 2.30 -13.10
CA CYS A 199 -8.46 1.21 -13.63
C CYS A 199 -8.74 0.09 -12.61
N LEU A 200 -7.82 -0.20 -11.69
CA LEU A 200 -7.84 -1.41 -10.84
C LEU A 200 -8.07 -1.12 -9.36
N VAL A 201 -7.46 -0.06 -8.85
CA VAL A 201 -7.26 0.13 -7.40
C VAL A 201 -7.96 1.35 -6.88
N VAL A 202 -7.89 2.50 -7.56
CA VAL A 202 -8.44 3.71 -7.00
C VAL A 202 -9.96 3.66 -7.16
N PRO A 203 -10.70 3.81 -6.06
CA PRO A 203 -12.14 3.86 -6.10
C PRO A 203 -12.59 5.02 -6.97
N SER A 204 -13.29 4.66 -8.03
CA SER A 204 -14.08 5.46 -8.96
C SER A 204 -14.80 6.66 -8.33
N VAL A 205 -15.06 6.68 -7.02
CA VAL A 205 -15.81 7.75 -6.32
C VAL A 205 -15.23 9.16 -6.51
N VAL A 206 -13.93 9.31 -6.79
CA VAL A 206 -13.34 10.63 -7.08
C VAL A 206 -13.40 10.99 -8.59
N HIS A 207 -13.40 10.01 -9.52
CA HIS A 207 -13.20 10.27 -10.96
C HIS A 207 -13.96 9.38 -11.99
N ALA A 208 -14.79 8.41 -11.60
CA ALA A 208 -15.62 7.62 -12.51
C ALA A 208 -16.99 7.21 -11.90
N LYS A 209 -17.99 6.96 -12.76
CA LYS A 209 -19.42 6.96 -12.42
C LYS A 209 -19.96 5.66 -11.77
N LYS A 210 -19.13 4.64 -11.51
CA LYS A 210 -19.60 3.33 -10.97
C LYS A 210 -18.62 2.69 -9.98
N PRO A 211 -19.09 2.16 -8.83
CA PRO A 211 -18.26 1.43 -7.87
C PRO A 211 -17.76 0.10 -8.44
N LEU A 212 -16.68 -0.43 -7.87
CA LEU A 212 -16.18 -1.78 -8.18
C LEU A 212 -17.25 -2.83 -7.83
N SER A 213 -17.37 -3.87 -8.66
CA SER A 213 -18.25 -5.01 -8.37
C SER A 213 -17.72 -5.81 -7.16
N GLN A 214 -18.59 -6.59 -6.52
CA GLN A 214 -18.16 -7.43 -5.39
C GLN A 214 -17.03 -8.40 -5.78
N ALA A 215 -17.07 -8.96 -6.99
CA ALA A 215 -16.02 -9.85 -7.49
C ALA A 215 -14.69 -9.11 -7.69
N GLN A 216 -14.73 -7.87 -8.21
CA GLN A 216 -13.54 -7.02 -8.33
C GLN A 216 -12.99 -6.63 -6.96
N LEU A 217 -13.85 -6.28 -6.00
CA LEU A 217 -13.43 -5.96 -4.63
C LEU A 217 -12.74 -7.14 -3.95
N MET A 218 -13.25 -8.37 -4.14
CA MET A 218 -12.61 -9.56 -3.59
C MET A 218 -11.28 -9.88 -4.27
N ALA A 219 -11.19 -9.72 -5.60
CA ALA A 219 -9.92 -9.87 -6.31
C ALA A 219 -8.89 -8.81 -5.89
N LEU A 220 -9.31 -7.55 -5.78
CA LEU A 220 -8.48 -6.47 -5.26
C LEU A 220 -8.05 -6.76 -3.83
N LYS A 221 -8.93 -7.27 -2.95
CA LYS A 221 -8.57 -7.60 -1.57
C LYS A 221 -7.36 -8.52 -1.48
N HIS A 222 -7.27 -9.54 -2.33
CA HIS A 222 -6.14 -10.48 -2.31
C HIS A 222 -4.83 -9.85 -2.81
N HIS A 223 -4.91 -8.87 -3.72
CA HIS A 223 -3.73 -8.35 -4.44
C HIS A 223 -3.36 -6.92 -4.02
N LEU A 224 -4.21 -6.21 -3.27
CA LEU A 224 -3.96 -4.86 -2.76
C LEU A 224 -2.62 -4.72 -2.02
N PRO A 225 -2.14 -5.72 -1.24
CA PRO A 225 -0.83 -5.64 -0.62
C PRO A 225 0.31 -5.46 -1.64
N GLN A 226 0.22 -6.09 -2.82
CA GLN A 226 1.24 -6.00 -3.86
C GLN A 226 1.26 -4.61 -4.53
N PHE A 227 0.09 -4.01 -4.74
CA PHE A 227 -0.01 -2.63 -5.23
C PHE A 227 0.63 -1.65 -4.23
N LEU A 228 0.35 -1.81 -2.93
CA LEU A 228 0.91 -0.95 -1.89
C LEU A 228 2.42 -1.15 -1.74
N ASP A 229 2.93 -2.38 -1.75
CA ASP A 229 4.38 -2.65 -1.70
C ASP A 229 5.12 -2.02 -2.89
N GLY A 230 4.55 -2.10 -4.09
CA GLY A 230 5.05 -1.38 -5.27
C GLY A 230 5.13 0.13 -5.04
N LEU A 231 4.02 0.76 -4.62
CA LEU A 231 3.97 2.20 -4.37
C LEU A 231 4.91 2.66 -3.26
N LEU A 232 5.15 1.83 -2.24
CA LEU A 232 6.09 2.11 -1.15
C LEU A 232 7.56 1.98 -1.58
N SER A 233 7.83 1.48 -2.79
CA SER A 233 9.20 1.45 -3.36
C SER A 233 9.69 2.83 -3.83
N PHE A 234 8.80 3.80 -3.97
CA PHE A 234 9.17 5.18 -4.27
C PHE A 234 9.47 5.98 -3.01
N ARG A 235 10.21 7.09 -3.18
CA ARG A 235 10.27 8.17 -2.18
C ARG A 235 8.99 9.00 -2.19
N ILE A 236 7.85 8.38 -1.85
CA ILE A 236 6.51 8.97 -2.00
C ILE A 236 6.33 10.28 -1.23
N ARG A 237 7.05 10.54 -0.13
CA ARG A 237 6.99 11.84 0.57
C ARG A 237 7.46 13.03 -0.30
N LEU A 238 8.28 12.76 -1.33
CA LEU A 238 8.74 13.75 -2.30
C LEU A 238 7.85 13.83 -3.55
N ASP A 239 6.82 12.99 -3.63
CA ASP A 239 5.88 12.92 -4.74
C ASP A 239 4.44 13.10 -4.22
N PRO A 240 3.89 14.32 -4.27
CA PRO A 240 2.55 14.60 -3.77
C PRO A 240 1.44 13.78 -4.42
N TYR A 241 1.61 13.38 -5.70
CA TYR A 241 0.63 12.56 -6.40
C TYR A 241 0.59 11.15 -5.82
N LEU A 242 1.74 10.47 -5.74
CA LEU A 242 1.82 9.11 -5.19
C LEU A 242 1.43 9.09 -3.71
N LEU A 243 1.89 10.08 -2.93
CA LEU A 243 1.50 10.21 -1.52
C LEU A 243 -0.02 10.28 -1.37
N ARG A 244 -0.67 11.12 -2.17
CA ARG A 244 -2.14 11.23 -2.17
C ARG A 244 -2.79 9.90 -2.54
N ARG A 245 -2.34 9.23 -3.60
CA ARG A 245 -2.92 7.94 -4.02
C ARG A 245 -2.81 6.87 -2.94
N VAL A 246 -1.68 6.77 -2.24
CA VAL A 246 -1.53 5.84 -1.11
C VAL A 246 -2.49 6.19 0.02
N LYS A 247 -2.62 7.48 0.38
CA LYS A 247 -3.58 7.92 1.42
C LYS A 247 -5.04 7.64 1.04
N ASP A 248 -5.41 7.87 -0.22
CA ASP A 248 -6.75 7.59 -0.74
C ASP A 248 -7.07 6.09 -0.66
N ILE A 249 -6.12 5.23 -1.04
CA ILE A 249 -6.22 3.76 -0.92
C ILE A 249 -6.44 3.35 0.54
N ILE A 250 -5.59 3.83 1.46
CA ILE A 250 -5.70 3.50 2.88
C ILE A 250 -7.06 3.93 3.42
N THR A 251 -7.43 5.18 3.20
CA THR A 251 -8.65 5.76 3.77
C THR A 251 -9.89 5.06 3.25
N HIS A 252 -9.94 4.75 1.95
CA HIS A 252 -11.10 4.11 1.37
C HIS A 252 -11.23 2.63 1.76
N TYR A 253 -10.15 1.86 1.64
CA TYR A 253 -10.23 0.40 1.83
C TYR A 253 -10.20 -0.03 3.29
N LEU A 254 -9.82 0.84 4.22
CA LEU A 254 -9.87 0.54 5.65
C LEU A 254 -11.29 0.26 6.14
N SER A 255 -12.27 1.07 5.72
CA SER A 255 -13.67 0.87 6.14
C SER A 255 -14.38 -0.22 5.35
N LEU A 256 -13.95 -0.49 4.10
CA LEU A 256 -14.60 -1.47 3.23
C LEU A 256 -14.34 -2.92 3.63
N PHE A 257 -13.20 -3.24 4.24
CA PHE A 257 -12.87 -4.60 4.64
C PHE A 257 -12.98 -4.78 6.16
N SER A 258 -13.64 -5.87 6.58
CA SER A 258 -13.73 -6.18 8.00
C SER A 258 -12.38 -6.64 8.57
N LEU A 259 -12.14 -6.29 9.83
CA LEU A 259 -11.07 -6.87 10.66
C LEU A 259 -11.41 -8.28 11.15
N THR A 260 -12.70 -8.65 11.20
CA THR A 260 -13.12 -9.99 11.61
C THR A 260 -12.84 -11.01 10.53
N GLN A 261 -12.04 -12.02 10.87
CA GLN A 261 -11.78 -13.15 10.02
C GLN A 261 -12.82 -14.24 10.30
N SER A 262 -13.36 -14.83 9.25
CA SER A 262 -14.22 -16.01 9.30
C SER A 262 -13.77 -16.96 8.20
N ALA A 263 -13.38 -18.16 8.60
CA ALA A 263 -13.07 -19.26 7.69
C ALA A 263 -14.32 -19.68 6.89
N ILE A 264 -15.51 -19.59 7.49
CA ILE A 264 -16.79 -19.92 6.86
C ILE A 264 -17.09 -18.96 5.70
N TYR A 265 -16.77 -17.68 5.87
CA TYR A 265 -17.03 -16.64 4.85
C TYR A 265 -15.78 -16.31 4.00
N ASN A 266 -14.71 -17.10 4.12
CA ASN A 266 -13.42 -16.91 3.44
C ASN A 266 -12.94 -15.44 3.45
N THR A 267 -13.09 -14.77 4.58
CA THR A 267 -12.84 -13.32 4.65
C THR A 267 -11.35 -12.99 4.77
N GLY A 268 -10.45 -13.95 4.96
CA GLY A 268 -8.99 -13.74 4.96
C GLY A 268 -8.49 -12.60 5.87
N PRO A 269 -7.19 -12.30 5.87
CA PRO A 269 -6.66 -11.13 6.56
C PRO A 269 -7.09 -9.81 5.88
N HIS A 270 -7.13 -8.74 6.65
CA HIS A 270 -7.36 -7.40 6.10
C HIS A 270 -6.16 -7.02 5.22
N PRO A 271 -6.35 -6.57 3.96
CA PRO A 271 -5.24 -6.34 3.04
C PRO A 271 -4.24 -5.30 3.53
N LEU A 272 -4.72 -4.21 4.14
CA LEU A 272 -3.85 -3.18 4.73
C LEU A 272 -3.00 -3.70 5.92
N LEU A 273 -3.38 -4.80 6.57
CA LEU A 273 -2.56 -5.44 7.61
C LEU A 273 -1.51 -6.36 7.02
N VAL A 274 -1.81 -7.05 5.91
CA VAL A 274 -0.85 -7.94 5.21
C VAL A 274 0.40 -7.18 4.73
N VAL A 275 0.26 -5.89 4.41
CA VAL A 275 1.40 -5.03 4.03
C VAL A 275 2.42 -4.88 5.17
N LEU A 276 2.02 -5.07 6.43
CA LEU A 276 2.95 -4.99 7.57
C LEU A 276 3.89 -6.18 7.64
N ASP A 277 3.52 -7.31 7.02
CA ASP A 277 4.26 -8.57 7.05
C ASP A 277 5.38 -8.62 5.99
N THR A 278 5.76 -7.47 5.40
CA THR A 278 6.86 -7.36 4.43
C THR A 278 8.19 -7.86 5.03
N GLY A 279 8.98 -8.57 4.22
CA GLY A 279 10.11 -9.41 4.63
C GLY A 279 11.27 -8.75 5.39
N ALA A 280 12.33 -9.52 5.64
CA ALA A 280 13.46 -9.08 6.45
C ALA A 280 14.50 -8.25 5.63
N GLY A 281 15.05 -7.19 6.24
CA GLY A 281 16.12 -6.38 5.65
C GLY A 281 15.96 -4.87 5.90
N SER A 282 17.02 -4.09 5.71
CA SER A 282 17.02 -2.64 5.97
C SER A 282 16.03 -1.86 5.10
N ARG A 283 15.98 -2.16 3.80
CA ARG A 283 15.03 -1.55 2.85
C ARG A 283 13.57 -1.90 3.20
N ALA A 284 13.30 -3.15 3.59
CA ALA A 284 11.97 -3.59 3.99
C ALA A 284 11.51 -2.93 5.31
N SER A 285 12.42 -2.78 6.28
CA SER A 285 12.15 -2.04 7.52
C SER A 285 11.81 -0.57 7.26
N GLN A 286 12.54 0.11 6.38
CA GLN A 286 12.24 1.52 6.02
C GLN A 286 10.88 1.67 5.33
N LYS A 287 10.55 0.75 4.41
CA LYS A 287 9.22 0.70 3.77
C LYS A 287 8.11 0.52 4.81
N ARG A 288 8.31 -0.42 5.75
CA ARG A 288 7.34 -0.70 6.83
C ARG A 288 7.15 0.52 7.73
N GLU A 289 8.23 1.16 8.17
CA GLU A 289 8.16 2.37 9.01
C GLU A 289 7.40 3.50 8.31
N LEU A 290 7.72 3.75 7.03
CA LEU A 290 7.01 4.72 6.20
C LEU A 290 5.51 4.39 6.11
N TYR A 291 5.18 3.13 5.82
CA TYR A 291 3.80 2.68 5.70
C TYR A 291 3.03 2.81 7.01
N VAL A 292 3.61 2.39 8.14
CA VAL A 292 2.99 2.53 9.47
C VAL A 292 2.71 4.00 9.77
N SER A 293 3.67 4.90 9.53
CA SER A 293 3.44 6.34 9.71
C SER A 293 2.27 6.84 8.86
N LEU A 294 2.22 6.51 7.57
CA LEU A 294 1.14 6.97 6.68
C LEU A 294 -0.21 6.38 7.06
N LEU A 295 -0.24 5.11 7.44
CA LEU A 295 -1.43 4.41 7.87
C LEU A 295 -2.02 5.05 9.13
N LEU A 296 -1.19 5.32 10.13
CA LEU A 296 -1.61 5.96 11.37
C LEU A 296 -2.07 7.40 11.13
N ASP A 297 -1.37 8.18 10.31
CA ASP A 297 -1.80 9.52 9.89
C ASP A 297 -3.20 9.47 9.26
N CYS A 298 -3.43 8.54 8.34
CA CYS A 298 -4.74 8.40 7.68
C CYS A 298 -5.85 8.02 8.67
N ILE A 299 -5.57 7.11 9.62
CA ILE A 299 -6.55 6.71 10.63
C ILE A 299 -6.87 7.89 11.56
N CYS A 300 -5.85 8.58 12.05
CA CYS A 300 -5.99 9.72 12.94
C CYS A 300 -6.72 10.90 12.28
N ASP A 301 -6.48 11.17 11.00
CA ASP A 301 -7.09 12.32 10.32
C ASP A 301 -8.51 12.04 9.81
N ASN A 302 -8.85 10.79 9.48
CA ASN A 302 -10.15 10.46 8.85
C ASN A 302 -11.12 9.68 9.75
N PHE A 303 -10.63 8.94 10.75
CA PHE A 303 -11.46 8.03 11.55
C PHE A 303 -11.54 8.42 13.02
N ILE A 304 -10.56 9.17 13.53
CA ILE A 304 -10.51 9.64 14.92
C ILE A 304 -10.89 11.12 14.96
N PRO A 305 -12.13 11.48 15.30
CA PRO A 305 -12.52 12.87 15.36
C PRO A 305 -11.79 13.55 16.50
N LYS A 306 -11.08 14.63 16.18
CA LYS A 306 -10.43 15.51 17.17
C LYS A 306 -11.49 16.33 17.91
N LYS A 307 -12.59 16.70 17.25
CA LYS A 307 -13.74 17.46 17.79
C LYS A 307 -15.03 17.01 17.09
N GLY A 308 -16.17 17.15 17.78
CA GLY A 308 -17.50 16.90 17.19
C GLY A 308 -17.95 15.43 17.28
N VAL A 309 -18.89 15.06 16.40
CA VAL A 309 -19.55 13.74 16.42
C VAL A 309 -18.58 12.64 15.98
N ALA A 310 -18.69 11.47 16.61
CA ALA A 310 -17.93 10.28 16.26
C ALA A 310 -18.11 9.91 14.76
N HIS A 311 -17.00 9.60 14.07
CA HIS A 311 -17.08 9.07 12.71
C HIS A 311 -17.75 7.68 12.72
N ALA A 312 -18.55 7.35 11.70
CA ALA A 312 -19.28 6.08 11.64
C ALA A 312 -18.37 4.83 11.76
N HIS A 313 -17.11 4.97 11.32
CA HIS A 313 -16.08 3.92 11.38
C HIS A 313 -15.05 4.11 12.50
N PHE A 314 -15.31 4.95 13.50
CA PHE A 314 -14.38 5.23 14.62
C PHE A 314 -13.90 3.94 15.31
N GLY A 315 -14.82 3.07 15.70
CA GLY A 315 -14.49 1.82 16.38
C GLY A 315 -13.62 0.88 15.54
N GLN A 316 -13.81 0.88 14.21
CA GLN A 316 -12.97 0.13 13.28
C GLN A 316 -11.57 0.72 13.20
N GLY A 317 -11.44 2.05 13.15
CA GLY A 317 -10.15 2.75 13.18
C GLY A 317 -9.33 2.45 14.44
N ILE A 318 -9.95 2.52 15.62
CA ILE A 318 -9.28 2.21 16.89
C ILE A 318 -8.83 0.75 16.95
N ARG A 319 -9.69 -0.20 16.56
CA ARG A 319 -9.32 -1.63 16.52
C ARG A 319 -8.21 -1.89 15.51
N PHE A 320 -8.22 -1.18 14.39
CA PHE A 320 -7.15 -1.27 13.40
C PHE A 320 -5.80 -0.86 14.01
N ILE A 321 -5.76 0.26 14.73
CA ILE A 321 -4.56 0.71 15.43
C ILE A 321 -4.10 -0.33 16.45
N GLN A 322 -5.01 -0.90 17.24
CA GLN A 322 -4.67 -1.98 18.17
C GLN A 322 -4.00 -3.16 17.45
N GLU A 323 -4.51 -3.55 16.29
CA GLU A 323 -3.93 -4.61 15.46
C GLU A 323 -2.57 -4.25 14.87
N VAL A 324 -2.34 -2.98 14.51
CA VAL A 324 -1.02 -2.48 14.07
C VAL A 324 -0.03 -2.54 15.23
N VAL A 325 -0.39 -2.00 16.40
CA VAL A 325 0.46 -1.97 17.60
C VAL A 325 0.83 -3.38 18.09
N LYS A 326 -0.06 -4.36 17.93
CA LYS A 326 0.22 -5.77 18.24
C LYS A 326 1.18 -6.44 17.26
N ARG A 327 1.02 -6.18 15.94
CA ARG A 327 1.81 -6.83 14.88
C ARG A 327 3.20 -6.26 14.74
N VAL A 328 3.31 -4.94 14.85
CA VAL A 328 4.60 -4.26 14.79
C VAL A 328 5.33 -4.60 16.09
N LYS A 329 6.31 -5.51 16.04
CA LYS A 329 7.36 -5.63 17.06
C LYS A 329 8.26 -4.42 16.86
N PRO A 330 7.95 -3.28 17.47
CA PRO A 330 8.57 -2.05 17.05
C PRO A 330 10.02 -2.11 17.46
N THR A 331 10.91 -1.82 16.52
CA THR A 331 12.20 -1.27 16.93
C THR A 331 11.95 -0.03 17.79
N GLN A 332 12.87 0.30 18.68
CA GLN A 332 12.79 1.47 19.57
C GLN A 332 12.31 2.75 18.83
N ASN A 333 12.84 3.00 17.62
CA ASN A 333 12.46 4.13 16.77
C ASN A 333 11.04 4.05 16.19
N GLU A 334 10.58 2.88 15.74
CA GLU A 334 9.21 2.72 15.20
C GLU A 334 8.17 3.02 16.28
N TYR A 335 8.41 2.61 17.53
CA TYR A 335 7.49 2.89 18.62
C TYR A 335 7.40 4.39 18.94
N SER A 336 8.53 5.12 18.91
CA SER A 336 8.54 6.58 19.06
C SER A 336 7.69 7.27 18.00
N SER A 337 7.83 6.87 16.74
CA SER A 337 7.03 7.41 15.63
C SER A 337 5.53 7.13 15.81
N ILE A 338 5.17 5.92 16.27
CA ILE A 338 3.79 5.55 16.59
C ILE A 338 3.23 6.44 17.70
N ILE A 339 4.00 6.64 18.79
CA ILE A 339 3.60 7.51 19.92
C ILE A 339 3.32 8.94 19.42
N LYS A 340 4.24 9.51 18.65
CA LYS A 340 4.16 10.89 18.16
C LYS A 340 2.95 11.10 17.26
N ALA A 341 2.62 10.12 16.41
CA ALA A 341 1.46 10.18 15.54
C ALA A 341 0.13 10.00 16.30
N LEU A 342 0.06 8.99 17.18
CA LEU A 342 -1.21 8.57 17.80
C LEU A 342 -1.64 9.42 18.99
N LEU A 343 -0.75 9.63 19.96
CA LEU A 343 -1.15 10.19 21.26
C LEU A 343 -1.82 11.56 21.15
N PRO A 344 -1.35 12.51 20.31
CA PRO A 344 -2.04 13.79 20.17
C PRO A 344 -3.50 13.63 19.75
N ALA A 345 -3.78 12.78 18.75
CA ALA A 345 -5.15 12.54 18.26
C ALA A 345 -6.01 11.82 19.30
N LEU A 346 -5.46 10.84 20.01
CA LEU A 346 -6.18 10.09 21.05
C LEU A 346 -6.48 10.96 22.28
N PHE A 347 -5.54 11.80 22.73
CA PHE A 347 -5.78 12.72 23.84
C PHE A 347 -6.79 13.81 23.47
N GLU A 348 -6.71 14.37 22.26
CA GLU A 348 -7.72 15.31 21.77
C GLU A 348 -9.11 14.64 21.68
N ASN A 349 -9.19 13.40 21.23
CA ASN A 349 -10.45 12.65 21.22
C ASN A 349 -10.99 12.43 22.64
N LEU A 350 -10.16 11.98 23.60
CA LEU A 350 -10.57 11.78 25.00
C LEU A 350 -10.98 13.08 25.70
N LEU A 351 -10.40 14.21 25.30
CA LEU A 351 -10.77 15.53 25.82
C LEU A 351 -12.17 15.94 25.36
N ASN A 352 -12.50 15.66 24.09
CA ASN A 352 -13.69 16.20 23.42
C ASN A 352 -14.87 15.22 23.31
N SER A 353 -14.68 13.91 23.53
CA SER A 353 -15.69 12.87 23.28
C SER A 353 -16.46 12.47 24.54
N SER A 354 -17.79 12.46 24.47
CA SER A 354 -18.68 12.06 25.59
C SER A 354 -19.16 10.60 25.53
N THR A 355 -19.17 9.93 24.37
CA THR A 355 -19.96 8.69 24.18
C THR A 355 -19.19 7.44 23.73
N ASP A 356 -18.03 7.53 23.05
CA ASP A 356 -17.26 6.35 22.58
C ASP A 356 -15.82 6.27 23.13
N ALA A 357 -15.56 6.94 24.25
CA ALA A 357 -14.23 7.06 24.85
C ALA A 357 -13.64 5.74 25.38
N LYS A 358 -14.43 4.66 25.51
CA LYS A 358 -13.96 3.39 26.10
C LYS A 358 -12.84 2.76 25.26
N LEU A 359 -13.04 2.57 23.96
CA LEU A 359 -12.02 1.96 23.08
C LEU A 359 -10.76 2.82 22.99
N CYS A 360 -10.93 4.15 22.90
CA CYS A 360 -9.80 5.09 22.90
C CYS A 360 -9.02 5.04 24.22
N ARG A 361 -9.72 4.98 25.36
CA ARG A 361 -9.12 4.88 26.69
C ARG A 361 -8.38 3.55 26.88
N GLU A 362 -8.95 2.45 26.39
CA GLU A 362 -8.29 1.14 26.39
C GLU A 362 -7.00 1.16 25.57
N LEU A 363 -7.02 1.73 24.36
CA LEU A 363 -5.83 1.87 23.52
C LEU A 363 -4.76 2.76 24.17
N VAL A 364 -5.13 3.94 24.69
CA VAL A 364 -4.19 4.82 25.40
C VAL A 364 -3.59 4.12 26.62
N THR A 365 -4.42 3.40 27.39
CA THR A 365 -3.96 2.63 28.55
C THR A 365 -2.97 1.55 28.14
N GLN A 366 -3.25 0.85 27.04
CA GLN A 366 -2.35 -0.16 26.50
C GLN A 366 -1.00 0.46 26.10
N ILE A 367 -1.01 1.55 25.32
CA ILE A 367 0.22 2.26 24.89
C ILE A 367 1.03 2.71 26.11
N LEU A 368 0.40 3.34 27.11
CA LEU A 368 1.10 3.83 28.30
C LEU A 368 1.61 2.71 29.22
N ARG A 369 1.00 1.53 29.20
CA ARG A 369 1.51 0.36 29.94
C ARG A 369 2.68 -0.27 29.21
N ASP A 370 2.51 -0.53 27.92
CA ASP A 370 3.57 -1.04 27.06
C ASP A 370 4.80 -0.13 27.09
N SER A 371 4.57 1.18 27.18
CA SER A 371 5.65 2.16 27.24
C SER A 371 6.49 2.07 28.52
N LYS A 372 5.91 1.63 29.64
CA LYS A 372 6.61 1.50 30.92
C LYS A 372 7.65 0.39 30.88
N ASP A 373 7.33 -0.71 30.20
CA ASP A 373 8.13 -1.94 30.21
C ASP A 373 9.10 -2.02 29.03
N LYS A 374 8.83 -1.29 27.93
CA LYS A 374 9.52 -1.48 26.63
C LYS A 374 10.34 -0.29 26.16
N LEU A 375 10.32 0.86 26.84
CA LEU A 375 10.97 2.08 26.34
C LEU A 375 12.36 2.34 26.90
N GLY A 376 13.22 2.88 26.03
CA GLY A 376 14.45 3.56 26.42
C GLY A 376 14.22 5.04 26.75
N ALA A 377 15.32 5.78 26.94
CA ALA A 377 15.26 7.19 27.33
C ALA A 377 14.67 8.10 26.24
N GLY A 378 14.95 7.85 24.95
CA GLY A 378 14.51 8.69 23.84
C GLY A 378 13.01 8.62 23.56
N GLU A 379 12.39 7.45 23.78
CA GLU A 379 10.95 7.31 23.61
C GLU A 379 10.18 7.89 24.79
N HIS A 380 10.74 7.80 26.00
CA HIS A 380 10.20 8.52 27.16
C HIS A 380 10.18 10.03 26.92
N GLU A 381 11.24 10.59 26.35
CA GLU A 381 11.26 12.00 25.94
C GLU A 381 10.17 12.32 24.89
N SER A 382 9.97 11.42 23.94
CA SER A 382 8.91 11.55 22.92
C SER A 382 7.50 11.56 23.53
N LEU A 383 7.27 10.75 24.58
CA LEU A 383 6.02 10.79 25.36
C LEU A 383 5.85 12.10 26.11
N VAL A 384 6.92 12.57 26.77
CA VAL A 384 6.92 13.85 27.50
C VAL A 384 6.59 15.00 26.54
N GLU A 385 7.18 15.00 25.34
CA GLU A 385 6.91 15.98 24.30
C GLU A 385 5.46 15.92 23.81
N ALA A 386 4.93 14.73 23.52
CA ALA A 386 3.55 14.55 23.09
C ALA A 386 2.54 15.05 24.15
N LEU A 387 2.76 14.69 25.42
CA LEU A 387 1.93 15.13 26.53
C LEU A 387 2.01 16.65 26.75
N SER A 388 3.22 17.21 26.72
CA SER A 388 3.44 18.65 26.88
C SER A 388 2.80 19.46 25.75
N SER A 389 2.94 18.97 24.51
CA SER A 389 2.31 19.59 23.33
C SER A 389 0.78 19.55 23.41
N PHE A 390 0.20 18.45 23.90
CA PHE A 390 -1.24 18.35 24.15
C PHE A 390 -1.71 19.39 25.17
N VAL A 391 -1.01 19.53 26.30
CA VAL A 391 -1.34 20.51 27.34
C VAL A 391 -1.26 21.93 26.79
N GLY A 392 -0.15 22.29 26.12
CA GLY A 392 0.03 23.62 25.54
C GLY A 392 -1.06 24.01 24.53
N ARG A 393 -1.56 23.05 23.74
CA ARG A 393 -2.64 23.29 22.77
C ARG A 393 -4.03 23.42 23.38
N ASN A 394 -4.31 22.70 24.46
CA ASN A 394 -5.69 22.51 24.94
C ASN A 394 -6.01 23.19 26.27
N LEU A 395 -5.01 23.53 27.10
CA LEU A 395 -5.21 24.04 28.45
C LEU A 395 -6.01 25.35 28.50
N ALA A 396 -5.82 26.22 27.50
CA ALA A 396 -6.53 27.49 27.38
C ALA A 396 -8.04 27.31 27.22
N TRP A 397 -8.46 26.26 26.50
CA TRP A 397 -9.84 26.02 26.07
C TRP A 397 -10.60 25.06 27.00
N SER A 398 -9.90 24.10 27.61
CA SER A 398 -10.51 23.07 28.45
C SER A 398 -9.63 22.74 29.66
N THR A 399 -9.51 23.68 30.59
CA THR A 399 -8.66 23.53 31.78
C THR A 399 -9.01 22.28 32.59
N SER A 400 -10.28 22.11 32.99
CA SER A 400 -10.71 20.96 33.80
C SER A 400 -10.54 19.61 33.08
N GLY A 401 -10.83 19.56 31.78
CA GLY A 401 -10.65 18.35 30.97
C GLY A 401 -9.19 17.93 30.83
N VAL A 402 -8.30 18.90 30.62
CA VAL A 402 -6.85 18.64 30.53
C VAL A 402 -6.31 18.09 31.86
N PHE A 403 -6.65 18.71 32.98
CA PHE A 403 -6.21 18.21 34.29
C PHE A 403 -6.79 16.84 34.64
N ARG A 404 -8.05 16.56 34.29
CA ARG A 404 -8.64 15.22 34.44
C ARG A 404 -7.86 14.17 33.67
N LEU A 405 -7.51 14.45 32.42
CA LEU A 405 -6.70 13.54 31.61
C LEU A 405 -5.29 13.36 32.19
N LEU A 406 -4.66 14.44 32.69
CA LEU A 406 -3.36 14.35 33.38
C LEU A 406 -3.43 13.47 34.64
N HIS A 407 -4.51 13.53 35.42
CA HIS A 407 -4.73 12.62 36.55
C HIS A 407 -4.87 11.16 36.11
N ASP A 408 -5.61 10.90 35.04
CA ASP A 408 -5.74 9.55 34.46
C ASP A 408 -4.38 9.01 34.00
N VAL A 409 -3.59 9.82 33.30
CA VAL A 409 -2.23 9.47 32.85
C VAL A 409 -1.29 9.30 34.03
N ALA A 410 -1.36 10.16 35.05
CA ALA A 410 -0.53 10.07 36.25
C ALA A 410 -0.80 8.78 37.03
N THR A 411 -2.03 8.27 37.00
CA THR A 411 -2.38 6.99 37.63
C THR A 411 -1.72 5.81 36.93
N LEU A 412 -1.57 5.87 35.60
CA LEU A 412 -0.97 4.80 34.79
C LEU A 412 0.56 4.91 34.70
N HIS A 413 1.09 6.13 34.55
CA HIS A 413 2.50 6.40 34.32
C HIS A 413 2.96 7.67 35.07
N PRO A 414 3.09 7.63 36.41
CA PRO A 414 3.37 8.82 37.23
C PRO A 414 4.66 9.54 36.85
N ARG A 415 5.70 8.78 36.46
CA ARG A 415 6.99 9.34 36.02
C ARG A 415 6.87 10.22 34.78
N LEU A 416 5.99 9.87 33.84
CA LEU A 416 5.79 10.62 32.60
C LEU A 416 5.21 12.00 32.90
N VAL A 417 4.20 12.06 33.77
CA VAL A 417 3.59 13.32 34.17
C VAL A 417 4.56 14.15 35.00
N ALA A 418 5.29 13.53 35.93
CA ALA A 418 6.32 14.19 36.73
C ALA A 418 7.37 14.89 35.85
N ASP A 419 7.89 14.20 34.84
CA ASP A 419 8.92 14.73 33.94
C ASP A 419 8.36 15.81 32.99
N ALA A 420 7.05 15.78 32.71
CA ALA A 420 6.36 16.83 31.95
C ALA A 420 5.97 18.07 32.80
N MET A 421 6.00 18.00 34.14
CA MET A 421 5.47 19.05 35.02
C MET A 421 6.08 20.43 34.79
N SER A 422 7.37 20.50 34.47
CA SER A 422 8.04 21.77 34.15
C SER A 422 7.36 22.47 32.96
N LYS A 423 7.12 21.73 31.86
CA LYS A 423 6.46 22.24 30.67
C LYS A 423 4.97 22.53 30.90
N VAL A 424 4.29 21.70 31.71
CA VAL A 424 2.89 21.93 32.11
C VAL A 424 2.73 23.21 32.92
N THR A 425 3.66 23.48 33.85
CA THR A 425 3.64 24.68 34.69
C THR A 425 3.86 25.94 33.85
N VAL A 426 4.80 25.91 32.90
CA VAL A 426 5.01 27.01 31.95
C VAL A 426 3.77 27.27 31.11
N ALA A 427 3.14 26.21 30.56
CA ALA A 427 1.91 26.35 29.79
C ALA A 427 0.76 26.95 30.62
N ALA A 428 0.65 26.56 31.89
CA ALA A 428 -0.35 27.11 32.82
C ALA A 428 -0.12 28.61 33.08
N GLN A 429 1.12 29.03 33.36
CA GLN A 429 1.48 30.43 33.53
C GLN A 429 1.21 31.26 32.28
N ASP A 430 1.47 30.71 31.08
CA ASP A 430 1.14 31.36 29.82
C ASP A 430 -0.36 31.56 29.62
N VAL A 431 -1.18 30.59 30.04
CA VAL A 431 -2.64 30.70 30.00
C VAL A 431 -3.13 31.75 31.01
N GLU A 432 -2.61 31.77 32.25
CA GLU A 432 -2.90 32.80 33.25
C GLU A 432 -2.59 34.20 32.69
N ARG A 433 -1.39 34.38 32.12
CA ARG A 433 -0.95 35.65 31.52
C ARG A 433 -1.88 36.10 30.38
N LYS A 434 -2.25 35.19 29.48
CA LYS A 434 -3.13 35.50 28.33
C LYS A 434 -4.57 35.83 28.75
N ARG A 435 -5.06 35.28 29.86
CA ARG A 435 -6.40 35.58 30.39
C ARG A 435 -6.49 36.96 31.06
N GLY A 436 -5.36 37.61 31.35
CA GLY A 436 -5.30 39.01 31.79
C GLY A 436 -5.82 39.29 33.21
N GLY A 437 -6.29 38.28 33.94
CA GLY A 437 -6.90 38.42 35.27
C GLY A 437 -5.98 38.23 36.47
N GLY A 438 -4.66 38.11 36.26
CA GLY A 438 -3.71 37.72 37.31
C GLY A 438 -3.68 36.21 37.55
N SER A 439 -3.49 35.77 38.81
CA SER A 439 -3.42 34.35 39.15
C SER A 439 -4.78 33.64 39.02
N ASP A 440 -4.84 32.55 38.28
CA ASP A 440 -6.05 31.73 38.13
C ASP A 440 -6.08 30.68 39.25
N ALA A 441 -6.88 30.93 40.29
CA ALA A 441 -6.98 30.06 41.46
C ALA A 441 -7.39 28.62 41.10
N ALA A 442 -8.16 28.42 40.02
CA ALA A 442 -8.56 27.08 39.58
C ALA A 442 -7.40 26.34 38.92
N ILE A 443 -6.61 27.01 38.06
CA ILE A 443 -5.40 26.42 37.47
C ILE A 443 -4.40 26.04 38.57
N ARG A 444 -4.15 26.95 39.52
CA ARG A 444 -3.21 26.71 40.62
C ARG A 444 -3.64 25.55 41.52
N LYS A 445 -4.93 25.49 41.87
CA LYS A 445 -5.48 24.37 42.64
C LYS A 445 -5.28 23.05 41.90
N ASN A 446 -5.64 22.99 40.61
CA ASN A 446 -5.47 21.76 39.82
C ASN A 446 -3.99 21.35 39.67
N LEU A 447 -3.05 22.30 39.57
CA LEU A 447 -1.62 22.01 39.56
C LEU A 447 -1.16 21.40 40.89
N SER A 448 -1.57 21.98 42.02
CA SER A 448 -1.26 21.44 43.35
C SER A 448 -1.88 20.06 43.57
N ASP A 449 -3.14 19.88 43.17
CA ASP A 449 -3.83 18.59 43.27
C ASP A 449 -3.14 17.52 42.42
N LEU A 450 -2.72 17.87 41.19
CA LEU A 450 -1.97 16.97 40.31
C LEU A 450 -0.61 16.56 40.90
N LEU A 451 0.15 17.52 41.45
CA LEU A 451 1.42 17.23 42.13
C LEU A 451 1.24 16.26 43.30
N SER A 452 0.25 16.53 44.16
CA SER A 452 -0.05 15.65 45.30
C SER A 452 -0.46 14.24 44.86
N HIS A 453 -1.16 14.12 43.72
CA HIS A 453 -1.58 12.84 43.15
C HIS A 453 -0.40 12.05 42.59
N ILE A 454 0.52 12.72 41.89
CA ILE A 454 1.75 12.10 41.37
C ILE A 454 2.58 11.51 42.52
N GLU A 455 2.74 12.25 43.62
CA GLU A 455 3.47 11.79 44.80
C GLU A 455 2.83 10.54 45.43
N LYS A 456 1.50 10.56 45.59
CA LYS A 456 0.73 9.40 46.07
C LYS A 456 0.95 8.18 45.16
N CYS A 457 0.80 8.34 43.85
CA CYS A 457 0.98 7.24 42.90
C CYS A 457 2.43 6.71 42.89
N ARG A 458 3.44 7.57 43.03
CA ARG A 458 4.85 7.14 43.17
C ARG A 458 5.08 6.34 44.44
N SER A 459 4.53 6.78 45.57
CA SER A 459 4.68 6.11 46.87
C SER A 459 4.01 4.73 46.92
N ALA A 460 2.92 4.54 46.17
CA ALA A 460 2.24 3.25 46.06
C ALA A 460 3.04 2.24 45.22
N ILE A 461 3.76 2.71 44.20
CA ILE A 461 4.59 1.86 43.31
C ILE A 461 5.89 1.44 44.00
N GLY A 462 6.46 2.26 44.90
CA GLY A 462 7.66 1.90 45.67
C GLY A 462 7.42 0.96 46.85
N LYS A 463 6.17 0.57 47.12
CA LYS A 463 5.77 -0.37 48.20
C LYS A 463 5.30 -1.74 47.67
N MET A 464 5.27 -1.92 46.36
CA MET A 464 5.12 -3.21 45.67
C MET A 464 6.48 -3.63 45.12
#